data_AF-A0A1I1ZEI6-F1
#
_entry.id   AF-A0A1I1ZEI6-F1
#
_cell.length_a   1.000
_cell.length_b   1.000
_cell.length_c   1.000
_cell.angle_alpha   90.00
_cell.angle_beta   90.00
_cell.angle_gamma   90.00
#
_symmetry.space_group_name_H-M   'P 1'
#
loop_
_entity.id
_entity.type
_entity.pdbx_description
1 polymer ?
#
loop_
_entity_poly.entity_id
_entity_poly.type
_entity_poly.pdbx_seq_one_letter_code
_entity_poly.pdbx_strand_id
1 'polypeptide(L)'
;MIGLGKLVILEQEKRLVICKSAEIIRPILRGRDIKRYSYEFADLWLINIHNGLKENGLKPIDINDYPIVKKHLDKSYSQLSKRTDKGDTLYNLRNCAYMEDFYKQKIVYPNMTKFLPFYLDDKGFLQNDKSFMIIGENIAYLTAFLNSSLFKYCFIDNFPELQGGTRELRKIFLDKIPVLQVSEKVNLEFEKRVMKLQELFMNKLSTKQMEIEIDEKIFDLYSLTEEERKIIGFIEIQ
;
A
#
# COMPACT_ATOMS: atom_id res chain seq x y z
N MET A 1 4.09 6.35 -10.64
CA MET A 1 2.80 5.66 -10.46
C MET A 1 2.20 5.39 -11.81
N ILE A 2 1.57 4.23 -11.98
CA ILE A 2 0.88 3.89 -13.22
C ILE A 2 -0.38 4.76 -13.26
N GLY A 3 -0.49 5.65 -14.23
CA GLY A 3 -1.72 6.37 -14.53
C GLY A 3 -2.74 5.36 -15.02
N LEU A 4 -3.44 4.72 -14.08
CA LEU A 4 -4.42 3.70 -14.43
C LEU A 4 -5.70 4.40 -14.88
N GLY A 5 -5.91 4.46 -16.19
CA GLY A 5 -7.25 4.67 -16.73
C GLY A 5 -8.16 3.52 -16.30
N LYS A 6 -9.46 3.78 -16.11
CA LYS A 6 -10.50 2.76 -15.77
C LYS A 6 -10.49 1.53 -16.69
N LEU A 7 -9.84 1.62 -17.85
CA LEU A 7 -9.82 0.63 -18.94
C LEU A 7 -9.13 -0.69 -18.58
N VAL A 8 -8.23 -0.69 -17.60
CA VAL A 8 -7.43 -1.88 -17.22
C VAL A 8 -7.80 -2.43 -15.84
N ILE A 9 -8.78 -1.82 -15.17
CA ILE A 9 -9.28 -2.28 -13.87
C ILE A 9 -10.52 -3.13 -14.10
N LEU A 10 -10.49 -4.36 -13.59
CA LEU A 10 -11.56 -5.33 -13.62
C LEU A 10 -12.26 -5.40 -12.26
N GLU A 11 -13.59 -5.52 -12.32
CA GLU A 11 -14.42 -5.95 -11.20
C GLU A 11 -14.51 -7.49 -11.20
N GLN A 12 -14.90 -8.07 -10.05
CA GLN A 12 -14.90 -9.51 -9.80
C GLN A 12 -15.53 -10.36 -10.92
N GLU A 13 -16.70 -9.97 -11.41
CA GLU A 13 -17.45 -10.70 -12.45
C GLU A 13 -16.65 -10.84 -13.75
N LYS A 14 -15.84 -9.82 -14.09
CA LYS A 14 -15.00 -9.82 -15.29
C LYS A 14 -13.73 -10.66 -15.11
N ARG A 15 -13.26 -10.86 -13.87
CA ARG A 15 -12.09 -11.70 -13.56
C ARG A 15 -12.37 -13.19 -13.82
N LEU A 16 -13.54 -13.67 -13.41
CA LEU A 16 -13.94 -15.09 -13.56
C LEU A 16 -13.90 -15.56 -15.02
N VAL A 17 -14.14 -14.65 -15.97
CA VAL A 17 -14.12 -14.93 -17.41
C VAL A 17 -12.70 -15.12 -17.97
N ILE A 18 -11.66 -14.67 -17.25
CA ILE A 18 -10.27 -14.62 -17.73
C ILE A 18 -9.34 -15.47 -16.83
N CYS A 19 -9.86 -16.56 -16.26
CA CYS A 19 -9.15 -17.40 -15.29
C CYS A 19 -7.80 -17.96 -15.78
N LYS A 20 -7.59 -18.05 -17.11
CA LYS A 20 -6.32 -18.46 -17.75
C LYS A 20 -5.27 -17.35 -17.86
N SER A 21 -5.49 -16.18 -17.27
CA SER A 21 -4.57 -15.03 -17.31
C SER A 21 -4.25 -14.49 -15.91
N ALA A 22 -4.29 -15.36 -14.91
CA ALA A 22 -4.06 -15.02 -13.50
C ALA A 22 -2.67 -14.40 -13.25
N GLU A 23 -1.68 -14.73 -14.07
CA GLU A 23 -0.31 -14.23 -14.01
C GLU A 23 -0.19 -12.72 -14.29
N ILE A 24 -1.04 -12.20 -15.17
CA ILE A 24 -1.11 -10.76 -15.52
C ILE A 24 -2.30 -10.04 -14.88
N ILE A 25 -3.09 -10.71 -14.04
CA ILE A 25 -4.20 -10.09 -13.30
C ILE A 25 -3.82 -10.02 -11.82
N ARG A 26 -3.59 -8.82 -11.31
CA ARG A 26 -3.10 -8.59 -9.94
C ARG A 26 -4.10 -7.80 -9.12
N PRO A 27 -4.29 -8.09 -7.83
CA PRO A 27 -5.19 -7.31 -7.01
C PRO A 27 -4.62 -5.90 -6.80
N ILE A 28 -5.48 -4.89 -6.75
CA ILE A 28 -5.07 -3.49 -6.59
C ILE A 28 -5.78 -2.83 -5.41
N LEU A 29 -5.02 -2.06 -4.63
CA LEU A 29 -5.56 -1.15 -3.62
C LEU A 29 -5.49 0.29 -4.12
N ARG A 30 -6.57 1.04 -3.88
CA ARG A 30 -6.60 2.50 -4.04
C ARG A 30 -6.36 3.14 -2.67
N GLY A 31 -6.00 4.42 -2.66
CA GLY A 31 -5.80 5.17 -1.41
C GLY A 31 -6.91 4.96 -0.36
N ARG A 32 -8.18 5.02 -0.77
CA ARG A 32 -9.35 4.87 0.12
C ARG A 32 -9.55 3.47 0.70
N ASP A 33 -8.98 2.47 0.03
CA ASP A 33 -9.08 1.05 0.41
C ASP A 33 -8.07 0.73 1.53
N ILE A 34 -7.11 1.62 1.82
CA ILE A 34 -6.06 1.41 2.83
C ILE A 34 -6.53 1.94 4.18
N LYS A 35 -6.42 1.11 5.23
CA LYS A 35 -6.80 1.41 6.61
C LYS A 35 -5.64 1.14 7.56
N ARG A 36 -5.78 1.59 8.81
CA ARG A 36 -4.78 1.34 9.85
C ARG A 36 -4.71 -0.17 10.10
N TYR A 37 -3.51 -0.74 9.92
CA TYR A 37 -3.27 -2.19 10.02
C TYR A 37 -4.25 -3.06 9.21
N SER A 38 -4.85 -2.56 8.14
CA SER A 38 -5.83 -3.32 7.37
C SER A 38 -6.12 -2.69 6.02
N TYR A 39 -7.02 -3.30 5.27
CA TYR A 39 -7.51 -2.77 4.01
C TYR A 39 -8.95 -3.25 3.76
N GLU A 40 -9.70 -2.46 3.01
CA GLU A 40 -11.03 -2.81 2.49
C GLU A 40 -10.91 -3.16 1.02
N PHE A 41 -10.76 -4.45 0.72
CA PHE A 41 -10.62 -4.88 -0.67
C PHE A 41 -11.92 -4.66 -1.43
N ALA A 42 -11.85 -3.85 -2.49
CA ALA A 42 -13.00 -3.50 -3.31
C ALA A 42 -13.23 -4.48 -4.48
N ASP A 43 -12.67 -5.68 -4.40
CA ASP A 43 -12.67 -6.67 -5.49
C ASP A 43 -12.20 -6.13 -6.84
N LEU A 44 -11.21 -5.24 -6.80
CA LEU A 44 -10.61 -4.64 -7.97
C LEU A 44 -9.30 -5.33 -8.34
N TRP A 45 -9.15 -5.56 -9.63
CA TRP A 45 -8.01 -6.27 -10.20
C TRP A 45 -7.45 -5.48 -11.37
N LEU A 46 -6.13 -5.39 -11.47
CA LEU A 46 -5.43 -4.76 -12.58
C LEU A 46 -5.00 -5.80 -13.60
N ILE A 47 -5.32 -5.57 -14.88
CA ILE A 47 -4.64 -6.24 -16.00
C ILE A 47 -3.26 -5.59 -16.17
N ASN A 48 -2.24 -6.20 -15.58
CA ASN A 48 -0.86 -5.75 -15.55
C ASN A 48 -0.07 -6.21 -16.79
N ILE A 49 -0.43 -5.69 -17.97
CA ILE A 49 0.35 -5.87 -19.20
C ILE A 49 1.58 -4.96 -19.11
N HIS A 50 2.56 -5.33 -18.29
CA HIS A 50 3.73 -4.51 -18.04
C HIS A 50 4.65 -4.43 -19.27
N ASN A 51 5.46 -3.38 -19.32
CA ASN A 51 6.39 -3.13 -20.42
C ASN A 51 7.81 -3.65 -20.15
N GLY A 52 7.90 -4.71 -19.35
CA GLY A 52 9.17 -5.27 -18.92
C GLY A 52 10.00 -4.37 -18.01
N LEU A 53 11.21 -4.82 -17.69
CA LEU A 53 12.27 -4.10 -16.99
C LEU A 53 13.58 -4.39 -17.70
N LYS A 54 14.09 -3.41 -18.44
CA LYS A 54 15.31 -3.57 -19.26
C LYS A 54 16.53 -3.96 -18.42
N GLU A 55 16.65 -3.39 -17.22
CA GLU A 55 17.78 -3.60 -16.31
C GLU A 55 17.93 -5.06 -15.86
N ASN A 56 16.81 -5.76 -15.68
CA ASN A 56 16.78 -7.16 -15.21
C ASN A 56 16.44 -8.16 -16.33
N GLY A 57 16.41 -7.71 -17.59
CA GLY A 57 16.09 -8.55 -18.76
C GLY A 57 14.63 -9.02 -18.83
N LEU A 58 13.74 -8.47 -18.01
CA LEU A 58 12.33 -8.83 -18.02
C LEU A 58 11.66 -8.25 -19.27
N LYS A 59 11.10 -9.13 -20.10
CA LYS A 59 10.45 -8.74 -21.36
C LYS A 59 9.08 -8.09 -21.12
N PRO A 60 8.63 -7.17 -21.99
CA PRO A 60 7.24 -6.76 -22.06
C PRO A 60 6.30 -7.95 -22.24
N ILE A 61 5.10 -7.86 -21.67
CA ILE A 61 4.03 -8.83 -21.95
C ILE A 61 3.54 -8.61 -23.39
N ASP A 62 3.53 -9.67 -24.19
CA ASP A 62 2.84 -9.70 -25.47
C ASP A 62 1.37 -10.04 -25.24
N ILE A 63 0.48 -9.12 -25.62
CA ILE A 63 -0.97 -9.30 -25.48
C ILE A 63 -1.53 -10.43 -26.36
N ASN A 64 -0.81 -10.85 -27.40
CA ASN A 64 -1.24 -11.94 -28.27
C ASN A 64 -1.17 -13.30 -27.58
N ASP A 65 -0.33 -13.45 -26.55
CA ASP A 65 -0.31 -14.63 -25.68
C ASP A 65 -1.59 -14.76 -24.83
N TYR A 66 -2.39 -13.68 -24.74
CA TYR A 66 -3.58 -13.58 -23.90
C TYR A 66 -4.82 -13.19 -24.71
N PRO A 67 -5.32 -14.05 -25.63
CA PRO A 67 -6.38 -13.70 -26.57
C PRO A 67 -7.70 -13.29 -25.90
N ILE A 68 -8.02 -13.85 -24.73
CA ILE A 68 -9.23 -13.48 -23.96
C ILE A 68 -9.10 -12.05 -23.40
N VAL A 69 -7.94 -11.72 -22.82
CA VAL A 69 -7.63 -10.37 -22.32
C VAL A 69 -7.60 -9.38 -23.46
N LYS A 70 -6.95 -9.73 -24.58
CA LYS A 70 -6.91 -8.91 -25.79
C LYS A 70 -8.32 -8.58 -26.28
N LYS A 71 -9.19 -9.59 -26.43
CA LYS A 71 -10.58 -9.41 -26.83
C LYS A 71 -11.36 -8.52 -25.86
N HIS A 72 -11.06 -8.60 -24.56
CA HIS A 72 -11.65 -7.70 -23.57
C HIS A 72 -11.20 -6.25 -23.79
N LEU A 73 -9.89 -6.01 -23.94
CA LEU A 73 -9.31 -4.68 -24.14
C LEU A 73 -9.67 -4.06 -25.50
N ASP A 74 -9.87 -4.89 -26.53
CA ASP A 74 -10.29 -4.44 -27.86
C ASP A 74 -11.66 -3.73 -27.84
N LYS A 75 -12.52 -4.02 -26.86
CA LYS A 75 -13.77 -3.26 -26.63
C LYS A 75 -13.53 -1.79 -26.31
N SER A 76 -12.33 -1.47 -25.81
CA SER A 76 -11.90 -0.12 -25.44
C SER A 76 -10.75 0.40 -26.31
N TYR A 77 -10.56 -0.19 -27.50
CA TYR A 77 -9.45 0.15 -28.40
C TYR A 77 -9.34 1.65 -28.70
N SER A 78 -10.47 2.32 -28.97
CA SER A 78 -10.50 3.75 -29.28
C SER A 78 -10.07 4.65 -28.12
N GLN A 79 -10.26 4.20 -26.87
CA GLN A 79 -9.75 4.93 -25.71
C GLN A 79 -8.28 4.57 -25.42
N LEU A 80 -7.89 3.31 -25.60
CA LEU A 80 -6.50 2.85 -25.43
C LEU A 80 -5.56 3.52 -26.44
N SER A 81 -5.97 3.67 -27.70
CA SER A 81 -5.15 4.30 -28.74
C SER A 81 -4.81 5.76 -28.44
N LYS A 82 -5.73 6.48 -27.77
CA LYS A 82 -5.60 7.88 -27.36
C LYS A 82 -4.74 8.09 -26.12
N ARG A 83 -4.38 7.02 -25.39
CA ARG A 83 -3.49 7.14 -24.23
C ARG A 83 -2.13 7.68 -24.66
N THR A 84 -1.63 8.66 -23.90
CA THR A 84 -0.28 9.21 -24.01
C THR A 84 0.71 8.44 -23.13
N ASP A 85 0.20 7.71 -22.12
CA ASP A 85 0.96 6.97 -21.11
C ASP A 85 0.93 5.45 -21.36
N LYS A 86 1.49 5.03 -22.48
CA LYS A 86 1.58 3.62 -22.91
C LYS A 86 3.03 3.13 -23.02
N GLY A 87 3.20 1.82 -23.02
CA GLY A 87 4.49 1.16 -23.27
C GLY A 87 4.74 0.96 -24.77
N ASP A 88 5.40 -0.16 -25.11
CA ASP A 88 5.80 -0.49 -26.47
C ASP A 88 4.60 -0.69 -27.40
N THR A 89 3.47 -1.18 -26.87
CA THR A 89 2.18 -1.21 -27.58
C THR A 89 1.11 -0.39 -26.84
N LEU A 90 -0.02 -0.15 -27.52
CA LEU A 90 -1.19 0.51 -26.90
C LEU A 90 -1.80 -0.28 -25.73
N TYR A 91 -1.55 -1.58 -25.65
CA TYR A 91 -2.02 -2.44 -24.56
C TYR A 91 -1.08 -2.41 -23.36
N ASN A 92 0.22 -2.17 -23.57
CA ASN A 92 1.18 -2.12 -22.48
C ASN A 92 0.94 -0.90 -21.58
N LEU A 93 1.07 -1.12 -20.29
CA LEU A 93 1.20 -0.04 -19.30
C LEU A 93 2.53 0.70 -19.54
N ARG A 94 2.59 1.97 -19.17
CA ARG A 94 3.85 2.74 -19.18
C ARG A 94 4.95 2.03 -18.37
N ASN A 95 6.20 2.30 -18.71
CA ASN A 95 7.35 1.84 -17.93
C ASN A 95 7.23 2.21 -16.45
N CYS A 96 7.55 1.24 -15.59
CA CYS A 96 7.52 1.36 -14.13
C CYS A 96 8.80 0.73 -13.57
N ALA A 97 9.83 1.54 -13.33
CA ALA A 97 11.16 1.06 -12.93
C ALA A 97 11.15 0.24 -11.63
N TYR A 98 10.22 0.53 -10.72
CA TYR A 98 10.07 -0.13 -9.43
C TYR A 98 8.98 -1.22 -9.43
N MET A 99 8.63 -1.80 -10.60
CA MET A 99 7.53 -2.77 -10.68
C MET A 99 7.75 -3.99 -9.78
N GLU A 100 8.99 -4.48 -9.65
CA GLU A 100 9.30 -5.61 -8.79
C GLU A 100 9.11 -5.31 -7.30
N ASP A 101 9.22 -4.04 -6.89
CA ASP A 101 9.04 -3.63 -5.50
C ASP A 101 7.61 -3.83 -5.01
N PHE A 102 6.61 -3.89 -5.91
CA PHE A 102 5.25 -4.26 -5.52
C PHE A 102 5.14 -5.69 -4.98
N TYR A 103 6.09 -6.57 -5.28
CA TYR A 103 6.08 -7.96 -4.80
C TYR A 103 6.93 -8.17 -3.54
N LYS A 104 7.61 -7.12 -3.07
CA LYS A 104 8.28 -7.12 -1.77
C LYS A 104 7.26 -6.85 -0.66
N GLN A 105 7.61 -7.29 0.56
CA GLN A 105 6.92 -6.81 1.76
C GLN A 105 7.14 -5.29 1.86
N LYS A 106 6.05 -4.54 2.05
CA LYS A 106 6.09 -3.07 1.96
C LYS A 106 5.01 -2.42 2.82
N ILE A 107 5.23 -1.19 3.26
CA ILE A 107 4.17 -0.37 3.85
C ILE A 107 3.41 0.29 2.72
N VAL A 108 2.08 0.29 2.79
CA VAL A 108 1.18 0.94 1.85
C VAL A 108 0.36 1.99 2.60
N TYR A 109 0.29 3.20 2.04
CA TYR A 109 -0.44 4.32 2.66
C TYR A 109 -1.00 5.30 1.61
N PRO A 110 -2.14 5.97 1.89
CA PRO A 110 -2.76 6.91 0.95
C PRO A 110 -1.98 8.22 0.83
N ASN A 111 -2.03 8.88 -0.33
CA ASN A 111 -1.47 10.22 -0.52
C ASN A 111 -2.26 11.28 0.28
N MET A 112 -3.58 11.11 0.41
CA MET A 112 -4.46 12.05 1.13
C MET A 112 -5.40 11.31 2.05
N THR A 113 -5.46 11.70 3.32
CA THR A 113 -6.27 11.02 4.35
C THR A 113 -6.47 11.91 5.58
N LYS A 114 -7.50 11.64 6.38
CA LYS A 114 -7.67 12.29 7.69
C LYS A 114 -6.93 11.56 8.81
N PHE A 115 -6.62 10.28 8.64
CA PHE A 115 -6.33 9.38 9.75
C PHE A 115 -4.92 8.79 9.76
N LEU A 116 -4.08 9.12 8.78
CA LEU A 116 -2.71 8.60 8.63
C LEU A 116 -2.63 7.04 8.70
N PRO A 117 -3.41 6.27 7.90
CA PRO A 117 -3.38 4.82 7.98
C PRO A 117 -2.18 4.23 7.24
N PHE A 118 -1.50 3.29 7.87
CA PHE A 118 -0.43 2.50 7.26
C PHE A 118 -0.73 1.00 7.38
N TYR A 119 -0.55 0.28 6.28
CA TYR A 119 -0.77 -1.16 6.18
C TYR A 119 0.53 -1.87 5.76
N LEU A 120 0.91 -2.94 6.46
CA LEU A 120 2.02 -3.81 6.05
C LEU A 120 1.51 -4.83 5.03
N ASP A 121 1.83 -4.62 3.77
CA ASP A 121 1.45 -5.50 2.68
C ASP A 121 2.49 -6.61 2.45
N ASP A 122 2.06 -7.83 2.69
CA ASP A 122 2.74 -9.10 2.39
C ASP A 122 2.06 -9.88 1.24
N LYS A 123 0.98 -9.34 0.65
CA LYS A 123 0.16 -9.99 -0.40
C LYS A 123 0.52 -9.53 -1.81
N GLY A 124 1.36 -8.50 -1.92
CA GLY A 124 1.82 -7.99 -3.21
C GLY A 124 0.74 -7.22 -3.98
N PHE A 125 -0.09 -6.45 -3.28
CA PHE A 125 -1.06 -5.58 -3.92
C PHE A 125 -0.36 -4.54 -4.81
N LEU A 126 -0.87 -4.37 -6.02
CA LEU A 126 -0.53 -3.22 -6.83
C LEU A 126 -1.25 -1.98 -6.30
N GLN A 127 -0.79 -0.81 -6.72
CA GLN A 127 -1.33 0.47 -6.27
C GLN A 127 -1.50 1.44 -7.43
N ASN A 128 -2.46 2.35 -7.29
CA ASN A 128 -2.63 3.46 -8.21
C ASN A 128 -1.84 4.70 -7.77
N ASP A 129 -2.06 5.82 -8.44
CA ASP A 129 -1.40 7.08 -8.15
C ASP A 129 -1.90 7.84 -6.90
N LYS A 130 -2.80 7.22 -6.14
CA LYS A 130 -3.42 7.80 -4.93
C LYS A 130 -2.88 7.20 -3.64
N SER A 131 -1.86 6.36 -3.73
CA SER A 131 -1.16 5.78 -2.59
C SER A 131 0.33 5.66 -2.89
N PHE A 132 1.13 5.59 -1.83
CA PHE A 132 2.56 5.38 -1.88
C PHE A 132 2.92 4.06 -1.20
N MET A 133 4.18 3.66 -1.39
CA MET A 133 4.75 2.53 -0.66
C MET A 133 6.11 2.87 -0.07
N ILE A 134 6.44 2.24 1.05
CA ILE A 134 7.76 2.24 1.68
C ILE A 134 8.29 0.82 1.62
N ILE A 135 9.51 0.67 1.12
CA ILE A 135 10.28 -0.58 1.13
C ILE A 135 11.58 -0.35 1.89
N GLY A 136 12.15 -1.40 2.45
CA GLY A 136 13.41 -1.33 3.17
C GLY A 136 13.52 -2.41 4.23
N GLU A 137 14.46 -2.23 5.14
CA GLU A 137 14.67 -3.09 6.29
C GLU A 137 13.74 -2.68 7.44
N ASN A 138 13.53 -3.59 8.39
CA ASN A 138 12.78 -3.35 9.62
C ASN A 138 11.36 -2.77 9.41
N ILE A 139 10.72 -3.17 8.32
CA ILE A 139 9.49 -2.54 7.81
C ILE A 139 8.27 -2.80 8.70
N ALA A 140 8.27 -3.90 9.46
CA ALA A 140 7.19 -4.23 10.38
C ALA A 140 7.22 -3.35 11.63
N TYR A 141 8.42 -3.12 12.19
CA TYR A 141 8.60 -2.13 13.25
C TYR A 141 8.19 -0.73 12.75
N LEU A 142 8.63 -0.32 11.55
CA LEU A 142 8.25 0.98 11.00
C LEU A 142 6.72 1.09 10.85
N THR A 143 6.04 0.01 10.43
CA THR A 143 4.57 -0.02 10.38
C THR A 143 3.94 0.20 11.75
N ALA A 144 4.48 -0.43 12.80
CA ALA A 144 4.00 -0.25 14.16
C ALA A 144 4.20 1.20 14.65
N PHE A 145 5.39 1.76 14.42
CA PHE A 145 5.70 3.14 14.75
C PHE A 145 4.78 4.13 14.05
N LEU A 146 4.61 4.03 12.72
CA LEU A 146 3.77 4.95 11.94
C LEU A 146 2.28 4.90 12.32
N ASN A 147 1.82 3.82 12.95
CA ASN A 147 0.45 3.67 13.45
C ASN A 147 0.32 3.87 14.99
N SER A 148 1.40 4.27 15.66
CA SER A 148 1.46 4.49 17.11
C SER A 148 0.89 5.85 17.52
N SER A 149 0.45 5.95 18.77
CA SER A 149 0.05 7.22 19.40
C SER A 149 1.23 8.19 19.48
N LEU A 150 2.45 7.69 19.72
CA LEU A 150 3.67 8.50 19.74
C LEU A 150 3.87 9.21 18.40
N PHE A 151 3.83 8.47 17.30
CA PHE A 151 3.99 9.05 15.96
C PHE A 151 2.92 10.10 15.68
N LYS A 152 1.66 9.78 15.97
CA LYS A 152 0.55 10.70 15.73
C LYS A 152 0.69 11.97 16.58
N TYR A 153 1.00 11.84 17.85
CA TYR A 153 1.20 12.95 18.77
C TYR A 153 2.32 13.88 18.31
N CYS A 154 3.46 13.32 17.87
CA CYS A 154 4.62 14.11 17.49
C CYS A 154 4.56 14.71 16.08
N PHE A 155 3.91 14.03 15.13
CA PHE A 155 4.14 14.31 13.71
C PHE A 155 2.88 14.58 12.88
N ILE A 156 1.67 14.52 13.46
CA ILE A 156 0.45 14.79 12.68
C ILE A 156 0.51 16.16 11.99
N ASP A 157 1.04 17.17 12.67
CA ASP A 157 1.16 18.55 12.16
C ASP A 157 2.30 18.77 11.16
N ASN A 158 3.18 17.78 10.97
CA ASN A 158 4.19 17.84 9.91
C ASN A 158 3.60 17.64 8.52
N PHE A 159 2.38 17.11 8.44
CA PHE A 159 1.67 16.88 7.17
C PHE A 159 0.71 18.04 6.88
N PRO A 160 0.82 18.71 5.71
CA PRO A 160 -0.05 19.82 5.36
C PRO A 160 -1.52 19.45 5.45
N GLU A 161 -2.28 20.26 6.17
CA GLU A 161 -3.74 20.15 6.23
C GLU A 161 -4.37 20.79 4.98
N LEU A 162 -5.35 20.10 4.43
CA LEU A 162 -6.21 20.45 3.31
C LEU A 162 -7.64 20.56 3.81
N GLN A 163 -8.56 20.98 2.93
CA GLN A 163 -9.96 21.17 3.27
C GLN A 163 -10.59 19.95 3.99
N GLY A 164 -11.32 20.22 5.07
CA GLY A 164 -12.07 19.20 5.82
C GLY A 164 -11.22 18.31 6.73
N GLY A 165 -10.04 18.78 7.17
CA GLY A 165 -9.13 18.05 8.06
C GLY A 165 -8.38 16.91 7.37
N THR A 166 -8.33 16.92 6.05
CA THR A 166 -7.54 15.95 5.27
C THR A 166 -6.09 16.38 5.28
N ARG A 167 -5.13 15.46 5.32
CA ARG A 167 -3.70 15.76 5.26
C ARG A 167 -3.06 15.11 4.04
N GLU A 168 -2.01 15.74 3.52
CA GLU A 168 -1.23 15.22 2.39
C GLU A 168 0.07 14.54 2.85
N LEU A 169 0.20 13.24 2.59
CA LEU A 169 1.30 12.38 3.07
C LEU A 169 2.33 12.16 1.97
N ARG A 170 2.89 13.23 1.40
CA ARG A 170 3.96 13.08 0.41
C ARG A 170 5.25 12.58 1.06
N LYS A 171 6.05 11.87 0.25
CA LYS A 171 7.41 11.43 0.60
C LYS A 171 8.27 12.54 1.23
N ILE A 172 8.19 13.77 0.71
CA ILE A 172 8.98 14.91 1.21
C ILE A 172 8.71 15.25 2.70
N PHE A 173 7.56 14.88 3.24
CA PHE A 173 7.22 15.06 4.65
C PHE A 173 7.63 13.84 5.48
N LEU A 174 7.33 12.63 4.98
CA LEU A 174 7.71 11.37 5.63
C LEU A 174 9.22 11.20 5.79
N ASP A 175 10.01 11.58 4.79
CA ASP A 175 11.48 11.48 4.81
C ASP A 175 12.14 12.30 5.94
N LYS A 176 11.42 13.26 6.53
CA LYS A 176 11.92 14.12 7.61
C LYS A 176 11.66 13.55 9.00
N ILE A 177 10.91 12.46 9.11
CA ILE A 177 10.50 11.90 10.40
C ILE A 177 11.67 11.09 10.98
N PRO A 178 12.19 11.46 12.16
CA PRO A 178 13.22 10.68 12.80
C PRO A 178 12.63 9.36 13.31
N VAL A 179 13.25 8.25 12.93
CA VAL A 179 12.85 6.90 13.36
C VAL A 179 14.04 6.21 14.01
N LEU A 180 13.84 5.67 15.22
CA LEU A 180 14.85 4.90 15.91
C LEU A 180 15.21 3.66 15.09
N GLN A 181 16.50 3.43 14.85
CA GLN A 181 16.96 2.22 14.19
C GLN A 181 16.92 1.04 15.18
N VAL A 182 16.38 -0.09 14.74
CA VAL A 182 16.21 -1.27 15.57
C VAL A 182 16.96 -2.46 14.98
N SER A 183 17.25 -3.46 15.82
CA SER A 183 17.78 -4.73 15.34
C SER A 183 16.71 -5.55 14.63
N GLU A 184 17.15 -6.47 13.76
CA GLU A 184 16.26 -7.44 13.10
C GLU A 184 15.43 -8.23 14.12
N LYS A 185 16.01 -8.58 15.28
CA LYS A 185 15.29 -9.26 16.37
C LYS A 185 14.08 -8.45 16.85
N VAL A 186 14.25 -7.15 17.07
CA VAL A 186 13.16 -6.27 17.48
C VAL A 186 12.12 -6.14 16.37
N ASN A 187 12.55 -6.03 15.11
CA ASN A 187 11.62 -6.02 13.98
C ASN A 187 10.78 -7.30 13.89
N LEU A 188 11.39 -8.47 14.06
CA LEU A 188 10.68 -9.77 14.05
C LEU A 188 9.65 -9.87 15.19
N GLU A 189 9.91 -9.24 16.34
CA GLU A 189 8.92 -9.16 17.43
C GLU A 189 7.71 -8.28 17.07
N PHE A 190 7.94 -7.16 16.36
CA PHE A 190 6.86 -6.34 15.83
C PHE A 190 6.12 -7.02 14.68
N GLU A 191 6.83 -7.70 13.79
CA GLU A 191 6.23 -8.42 12.66
C GLU A 191 5.18 -9.44 13.12
N LYS A 192 5.51 -10.27 14.12
CA LYS A 192 4.55 -11.22 14.70
C LYS A 192 3.29 -10.55 15.21
N ARG A 193 3.42 -9.39 15.87
CA ARG A 193 2.29 -8.64 16.45
C ARG A 193 1.47 -7.93 15.38
N VAL A 194 2.13 -7.26 14.45
CA VAL A 194 1.50 -6.55 13.33
C VAL A 194 0.75 -7.55 12.45
N MET A 195 1.38 -8.66 12.06
CA MET A 195 0.68 -9.69 11.28
C MET A 195 -0.51 -10.28 12.03
N LYS A 196 -0.37 -10.54 13.33
CA LYS A 196 -1.49 -11.03 14.14
C LYS A 196 -2.63 -10.01 14.23
N LEU A 197 -2.30 -8.73 14.42
CA LEU A 197 -3.27 -7.64 14.45
C LEU A 197 -4.00 -7.50 13.10
N GLN A 198 -3.25 -7.55 12.00
CA GLN A 198 -3.81 -7.54 10.65
C GLN A 198 -4.77 -8.73 10.42
N GLU A 199 -4.44 -9.92 10.92
CA GLU A 199 -5.32 -11.10 10.87
C GLU A 199 -6.62 -10.87 11.67
N LEU A 200 -6.54 -10.27 12.86
CA LEU A 200 -7.71 -9.95 13.68
C LEU A 200 -8.63 -8.96 12.95
N PHE A 201 -8.08 -7.91 12.34
CA PHE A 201 -8.85 -6.96 11.52
C PHE A 201 -9.57 -7.66 10.37
N MET A 202 -8.86 -8.53 9.62
CA MET A 202 -9.45 -9.25 8.49
C MET A 202 -10.60 -10.17 8.92
N ASN A 203 -10.51 -10.76 10.10
CA ASN A 203 -11.54 -11.62 10.68
C ASN A 203 -12.61 -10.84 11.46
N LYS A 204 -12.55 -9.49 11.47
CA LYS A 204 -13.48 -8.60 12.20
C LYS A 204 -13.56 -8.93 13.69
N LEU A 205 -12.43 -9.33 14.28
CA LEU A 205 -12.30 -9.63 15.70
C LEU A 205 -11.85 -8.39 16.50
N SER A 206 -11.98 -8.43 17.82
CA SER A 206 -11.54 -7.34 18.69
C SER A 206 -10.02 -7.18 18.65
N THR A 207 -9.55 -5.95 18.42
CA THR A 207 -8.13 -5.61 18.24
C THR A 207 -7.57 -4.68 19.32
N LYS A 208 -8.44 -3.97 20.04
CA LYS A 208 -8.07 -2.85 20.93
C LYS A 208 -6.94 -3.18 21.92
N GLN A 209 -7.01 -4.35 22.56
CA GLN A 209 -5.97 -4.78 23.52
C GLN A 209 -4.60 -4.93 22.84
N MET A 210 -4.55 -5.54 21.66
CA MET A 210 -3.31 -5.73 20.92
C MET A 210 -2.77 -4.41 20.36
N GLU A 211 -3.64 -3.48 19.97
CA GLU A 211 -3.23 -2.14 19.58
C GLU A 211 -2.56 -1.39 20.72
N ILE A 212 -3.12 -1.46 21.93
CA ILE A 212 -2.54 -0.88 23.16
C ILE A 212 -1.19 -1.54 23.46
N GLU A 213 -1.10 -2.87 23.42
CA GLU A 213 0.16 -3.60 23.67
C GLU A 213 1.27 -3.23 22.69
N ILE A 214 0.94 -3.02 21.41
CA ILE A 214 1.93 -2.54 20.42
C ILE A 214 2.37 -1.12 20.76
N ASP A 215 1.44 -0.24 21.14
CA ASP A 215 1.71 1.16 21.47
C ASP A 215 2.59 1.29 22.74
N GLU A 216 2.28 0.53 23.79
CA GLU A 216 3.10 0.43 25.00
C GLU A 216 4.51 -0.06 24.68
N LYS A 217 4.64 -1.01 23.75
CA LYS A 217 5.94 -1.53 23.32
C LYS A 217 6.76 -0.51 22.53
N ILE A 218 6.10 0.35 21.75
CA ILE A 218 6.73 1.52 21.13
C ILE A 218 7.17 2.51 22.22
N PHE A 219 6.34 2.74 23.25
CA PHE A 219 6.71 3.63 24.34
C PHE A 219 7.92 3.14 25.14
N ASP A 220 7.99 1.84 25.42
CA ASP A 220 9.14 1.19 26.05
C ASP A 220 10.40 1.35 25.19
N LEU A 221 10.29 1.11 23.88
CA LEU A 221 11.41 1.19 22.96
C LEU A 221 12.00 2.61 22.88
N TYR A 222 11.15 3.63 22.95
CA TYR A 222 11.56 5.04 22.98
C TYR A 222 11.91 5.55 24.39
N SER A 223 11.86 4.68 25.41
CA SER A 223 12.16 5.01 26.81
C SER A 223 11.32 6.16 27.37
N LEU A 224 10.04 6.25 26.97
CA LEU A 224 9.14 7.27 27.47
C LEU A 224 8.84 7.07 28.95
N THR A 225 8.89 8.17 29.69
CA THR A 225 8.52 8.25 31.11
C THR A 225 7.03 8.08 31.31
N GLU A 226 6.62 7.73 32.54
CA GLU A 226 5.20 7.63 32.90
C GLU A 226 4.43 8.95 32.69
N GLU A 227 5.09 10.09 32.85
CA GLU A 227 4.48 11.41 32.59
C GLU A 227 4.23 11.61 31.10
N GLU A 228 5.21 11.32 30.24
CA GLU A 228 5.05 11.42 28.79
C GLU A 228 4.00 10.46 28.26
N ARG A 229 3.97 9.21 28.77
CA ARG A 229 2.95 8.22 28.42
C ARG A 229 1.55 8.72 28.76
N LYS A 230 1.36 9.37 29.91
CA LYS A 230 0.08 9.96 30.31
C LYS A 230 -0.33 11.14 29.42
N ILE A 231 0.64 11.97 29.00
CA ILE A 231 0.37 13.12 28.13
C ILE A 231 -0.04 12.65 26.72
N ILE A 232 0.68 11.67 26.16
CA ILE A 232 0.40 11.14 24.83
C ILE A 232 -0.92 10.33 24.85
N GLY A 233 -1.06 9.45 25.84
CA GLY A 233 -2.19 8.53 25.97
C GLY A 233 -2.29 7.53 24.82
N PHE A 234 -3.31 6.67 24.87
CA PHE A 234 -3.71 5.89 23.70
C PHE A 234 -4.61 6.76 22.82
N ILE A 235 -4.10 7.13 21.65
CA ILE A 235 -4.90 7.87 20.67
C ILE A 235 -5.67 6.82 19.85
N GLU A 236 -7.00 6.77 20.02
CA GLU A 236 -7.84 5.92 19.20
C GLU A 236 -7.83 6.46 17.76
N ILE A 237 -7.26 5.68 16.84
CA ILE A 237 -7.12 6.06 15.43
C ILE A 237 -8.16 5.26 14.65
N GLN A 238 -9.17 5.97 14.14
CA GLN A 238 -10.24 5.46 13.27
C GLN A 238 -9.72 5.12 11.87
#